data_AF-A0A1E3YKB8-F1
#
_entry.id   AF-A0A1E3YKB8-F1
#
_cell.length_a   1.000
_cell.length_b   1.000
_cell.length_c   1.000
_cell.angle_alpha   90.00
_cell.angle_beta   90.00
_cell.angle_gamma   90.00
#
_symmetry.space_group_name_H-M   'P 1'
#
loop_
_entity.id
_entity.type
_entity.pdbx_description
1 polymer ?
#
loop_
_entity_poly.entity_id
_entity_poly.type
_entity_poly.pdbx_seq_one_letter_code
_entity_poly.pdbx_strand_id
1 'polypeptide(L)'
;MSLARLGRLIGVIVLMVGGAHVSAAQDAPPPRILLDQSPRAVDYQLRRLSDDQLLRVERRDDDQRYRPVYMAILLRAGLPRADRAEALAALARLSRASPVAVLLEALGHVPLDDQRSAEGLVAMMAEQPIDRFRDDRQIAIDHLAQPDVPAPVMRGALAGLLAGGEPAASVWQLADARPGAVAALLQALSAFPPDRLDAMTPALGDRVEAVVRRTTADEPARVAAVQALARLRPHATTVSILAPLMAAGTAPDVQAAVIAALLTLSDAAWAGAPVDEVVTRVIAWLEAVPAADRTGVAATDAMALGERLAEALPADRARTLRAGLRALGVRVVRLETRPEQVVFDLRWFVVEANRPVQLVFVNPDAMPHNVVIGAPGSLERIGTAGGQMPLPSDPGIKPFVPDLPEVLHATRLITQGNSERLAFVAPEVPGEYVFVCTFPGHWVRMYGVMLVVPSLAAWEAAPTVPIDPMTKQPFASQRTE
;
A
#
# COMPACT_ATOMS: atom_id res chain seq x y z
N MET A 1 27.26 -52.49 15.92
CA MET A 1 27.88 -51.31 16.57
C MET A 1 28.82 -50.68 15.55
N SER A 2 28.34 -49.67 14.81
CA SER A 2 28.63 -48.23 14.99
C SER A 2 29.80 -47.78 14.08
N LEU A 3 29.50 -47.17 12.93
CA LEU A 3 29.62 -45.72 12.62
C LEU A 3 31.06 -45.19 12.56
N ALA A 4 31.51 -44.79 11.35
CA ALA A 4 32.02 -43.43 11.08
C ALA A 4 32.46 -43.23 9.61
N ARG A 5 31.76 -42.26 8.97
CA ARG A 5 32.25 -41.20 8.07
C ARG A 5 33.14 -41.56 6.85
N LEU A 6 32.55 -41.41 5.67
CA LEU A 6 33.24 -40.78 4.53
C LEU A 6 32.23 -39.98 3.71
N GLY A 7 32.34 -38.65 3.75
CA GLY A 7 31.56 -37.74 2.92
C GLY A 7 32.07 -37.76 1.48
N ARG A 8 31.16 -37.80 0.51
CA ARG A 8 31.45 -37.55 -0.90
C ARG A 8 30.60 -36.38 -1.39
N LEU A 9 31.33 -35.38 -1.89
CA LEU A 9 30.89 -34.27 -2.73
C LEU A 9 29.97 -34.75 -3.87
N ILE A 10 28.80 -34.13 -4.00
CA ILE A 10 28.11 -33.99 -5.29
C ILE A 10 27.88 -32.50 -5.46
N GLY A 11 28.62 -31.90 -6.39
CA GLY A 11 28.46 -30.50 -6.79
C GLY A 11 27.18 -30.33 -7.59
N VAL A 12 26.27 -29.49 -7.11
CA VAL A 12 25.13 -29.00 -7.87
C VAL A 12 25.60 -27.78 -8.64
N ILE A 13 25.65 -27.89 -9.98
CA ILE A 13 25.79 -26.74 -10.88
C ILE A 13 24.42 -26.05 -10.91
N VAL A 14 24.28 -24.96 -10.17
CA VAL A 14 23.17 -24.02 -10.30
C VAL A 14 23.52 -23.08 -11.45
N LEU A 15 22.81 -23.21 -12.58
CA LEU A 15 22.83 -22.19 -13.63
C LEU A 15 22.14 -20.93 -13.11
N MET A 16 22.95 -19.96 -12.67
CA MET A 16 22.52 -18.59 -12.36
C MET A 16 22.22 -17.83 -13.66
N VAL A 17 21.01 -17.94 -14.20
CA VAL A 17 20.50 -16.98 -15.19
C VAL A 17 19.84 -15.84 -14.41
N GLY A 18 20.67 -14.97 -13.84
CA GLY A 18 20.22 -13.79 -13.08
C GLY A 18 21.26 -12.67 -12.92
N GLY A 19 22.53 -12.91 -13.28
CA GLY A 19 23.62 -11.93 -13.07
C GLY A 19 23.84 -10.92 -14.20
N ALA A 20 23.33 -11.16 -15.40
CA ALA A 20 23.72 -10.37 -16.58
C ALA A 20 23.14 -8.94 -16.62
N HIS A 21 21.92 -8.73 -16.09
CA HIS A 21 21.28 -7.41 -16.13
C HIS A 21 21.73 -6.45 -15.03
N VAL A 22 22.17 -6.96 -13.88
CA VAL A 22 22.69 -6.11 -12.78
C VAL A 22 24.14 -5.70 -13.05
N SER A 23 24.96 -6.60 -13.61
CA SER A 23 26.37 -6.33 -13.94
C SER A 23 26.54 -5.24 -15.00
N ALA A 24 25.69 -5.19 -16.03
CA ALA A 24 25.84 -4.23 -17.12
C ALA A 24 25.56 -2.76 -16.73
N ALA A 25 24.74 -2.52 -15.69
CA ALA A 25 24.39 -1.17 -15.24
C ALA A 25 25.50 -0.50 -14.41
N GLN A 26 26.32 -1.30 -13.72
CA GLN A 26 27.43 -0.82 -12.90
C GLN A 26 28.67 -0.43 -13.72
N ASP A 27 28.88 -1.09 -14.87
CA ASP A 27 30.04 -0.84 -15.76
C ASP A 27 29.83 0.32 -16.76
N ALA A 28 28.63 0.88 -16.86
CA ALA A 28 28.35 2.02 -17.73
C ALA A 28 29.05 3.30 -17.22
N PRO A 29 29.55 4.20 -18.10
CA PRO A 29 30.18 5.45 -17.66
C PRO A 29 29.22 6.32 -16.87
N PRO A 30 29.72 7.15 -15.92
CA PRO A 30 28.91 8.10 -15.17
C PRO A 30 28.05 8.98 -16.10
N PRO A 31 26.74 9.18 -15.79
CA PRO A 31 25.90 10.07 -16.59
C PRO A 31 26.45 11.50 -16.57
N ARG A 32 26.56 12.11 -17.75
CA ARG A 32 26.96 13.51 -17.89
C ARG A 32 25.73 14.38 -18.05
N ILE A 33 25.60 15.40 -17.19
CA ILE A 33 24.51 16.38 -17.25
C ILE A 33 25.00 17.65 -17.92
N LEU A 34 24.23 18.13 -18.89
CA LEU A 34 24.51 19.39 -19.58
C LEU A 34 23.97 20.56 -18.73
N LEU A 35 24.77 20.99 -17.74
CA LEU A 35 24.39 22.01 -16.75
C LEU A 35 24.33 23.43 -17.31
N ASP A 36 24.81 23.65 -18.54
CA ASP A 36 24.76 24.90 -19.29
C ASP A 36 23.42 25.12 -20.03
N GLN A 37 22.56 24.10 -20.04
CA GLN A 37 21.25 24.14 -20.68
C GLN A 37 20.20 24.85 -19.79
N SER A 38 19.01 25.08 -20.35
CA SER A 38 17.90 25.68 -19.59
C SER A 38 17.55 24.86 -18.33
N PRO A 39 17.06 25.49 -17.24
CA PRO A 39 16.71 24.78 -16.01
C PRO A 39 15.76 23.61 -16.22
N ARG A 40 14.78 23.77 -17.13
CA ARG A 40 13.83 22.70 -17.50
C ARG A 40 14.52 21.52 -18.19
N ALA A 41 15.53 21.78 -19.02
CA ALA A 41 16.30 20.72 -19.69
C ALA A 41 17.22 19.98 -18.71
N VAL A 42 17.80 20.68 -17.73
CA VAL A 42 18.59 20.07 -16.65
C VAL A 42 17.71 19.18 -15.77
N ASP A 43 16.56 19.69 -15.32
CA ASP A 43 15.58 18.93 -14.54
C ASP A 43 15.08 17.68 -15.29
N TYR A 44 14.78 17.83 -16.59
CA TYR A 44 14.39 16.69 -17.44
C TYR A 44 15.47 15.59 -17.49
N GLN A 45 16.75 15.96 -17.62
CA GLN A 45 17.86 15.00 -17.60
C GLN A 45 17.93 14.26 -16.26
N LEU A 46 17.85 14.99 -15.15
CA LEU A 46 18.00 14.44 -13.79
C LEU A 46 16.85 13.50 -13.40
N ARG A 47 15.60 13.84 -13.72
CA ARG A 47 14.43 13.01 -13.38
C ARG A 47 14.45 11.64 -14.04
N ARG A 48 15.11 11.50 -15.19
CA ARG A 48 15.19 10.24 -15.95
C ARG A 48 16.25 9.28 -15.45
N LEU A 49 17.17 9.74 -14.61
CA LEU A 49 18.18 8.87 -14.04
C LEU A 49 17.55 7.92 -13.03
N SER A 50 18.06 6.69 -12.96
CA SER A 50 17.86 5.84 -11.79
C SER A 50 18.60 6.41 -10.57
N ASP A 51 18.28 5.89 -9.40
CA ASP A 51 18.92 6.26 -8.13
C ASP A 51 20.45 6.06 -8.20
N ASP A 52 20.89 4.90 -8.69
CA ASP A 52 22.32 4.58 -8.90
C ASP A 52 22.99 5.48 -9.96
N GLN A 53 22.26 5.87 -11.00
CA GLN A 53 22.79 6.76 -12.03
C GLN A 53 22.99 8.17 -11.46
N LEU A 54 22.03 8.67 -10.68
CA LEU A 54 22.08 10.00 -10.08
C LEU A 54 23.25 10.15 -9.10
N LEU A 55 23.53 9.14 -8.27
CA LEU A 55 24.65 9.17 -7.32
C LEU A 55 26.04 9.20 -7.98
N ARG A 56 26.12 8.77 -9.25
CA ARG A 56 27.35 8.79 -10.05
C ARG A 56 27.55 10.07 -10.84
N VAL A 57 26.55 10.95 -10.92
CA VAL A 57 26.70 12.25 -11.59
C VAL A 57 27.81 13.06 -10.91
N GLU A 58 28.59 13.80 -11.70
CA GLU A 58 29.60 14.71 -11.17
C GLU A 58 28.98 15.73 -10.19
N ARG A 59 29.67 15.97 -9.08
CA ARG A 59 29.21 16.81 -7.97
C ARG A 59 30.30 17.80 -7.59
N ARG A 60 29.95 19.09 -7.51
CA ARG A 60 30.83 20.16 -7.04
C ARG A 60 30.05 21.14 -6.17
N ASP A 61 30.47 21.32 -4.93
CA ASP A 61 29.78 22.15 -3.94
C ASP A 61 30.30 23.60 -3.88
N ASP A 62 31.20 23.96 -4.79
CA ASP A 62 31.76 25.29 -5.01
C ASP A 62 31.25 25.97 -6.31
N ASP A 63 30.48 25.25 -7.14
CA ASP A 63 29.94 25.73 -8.42
C ASP A 63 28.40 25.67 -8.44
N GLN A 64 27.77 26.84 -8.55
CA GLN A 64 26.31 27.01 -8.54
C GLN A 64 25.58 26.16 -9.58
N ARG A 65 26.25 25.82 -10.69
CA ARG A 65 25.64 25.00 -11.75
C ARG A 65 25.27 23.60 -11.27
N TYR A 66 25.89 23.11 -10.20
CA TYR A 66 25.63 21.78 -9.63
C TYR A 66 24.49 21.76 -8.62
N ARG A 67 23.92 22.93 -8.24
CA ARG A 67 22.76 23.01 -7.34
C ARG A 67 21.61 22.06 -7.74
N PRO A 68 21.20 21.97 -9.03
CA PRO A 68 20.12 21.06 -9.43
C PRO A 68 20.44 19.58 -9.18
N VAL A 69 21.71 19.17 -9.28
CA VAL A 69 22.14 17.79 -9.01
C VAL A 69 21.92 17.44 -7.55
N TYR A 70 22.38 18.32 -6.64
CA TYR A 70 22.16 18.11 -5.21
C TYR A 70 20.69 18.22 -4.81
N MET A 71 19.92 19.12 -5.44
CA MET A 71 18.47 19.19 -5.20
C MET A 71 17.76 17.90 -5.63
N ALA A 72 18.13 17.34 -6.79
CA ALA A 72 17.60 16.06 -7.24
C ALA A 72 17.96 14.91 -6.28
N ILE A 73 19.16 14.91 -5.68
CA ILE A 73 19.54 13.93 -4.65
C ILE A 73 18.71 14.13 -3.38
N LEU A 74 18.59 15.37 -2.90
CA LEU A 74 17.89 15.69 -1.65
C LEU A 74 16.40 15.31 -1.71
N LEU A 75 15.74 15.58 -2.84
CA LEU A 75 14.31 15.31 -3.06
C LEU A 75 13.97 13.82 -3.17
N ARG A 76 14.95 12.96 -3.42
CA ARG A 76 14.69 11.57 -3.82
C ARG A 76 14.68 10.63 -2.62
N ALA A 77 13.49 10.27 -2.16
CA ALA A 77 13.30 9.44 -0.96
C ALA A 77 13.91 8.02 -1.04
N GLY A 78 14.19 7.53 -2.25
CA GLY A 78 14.84 6.23 -2.48
C GLY A 78 16.34 6.22 -2.18
N LEU A 79 16.99 7.40 -2.12
CA LEU A 79 18.42 7.50 -1.93
C LEU A 79 18.85 7.32 -0.47
N PRO A 80 20.07 6.80 -0.23
CA PRO A 80 20.59 6.64 1.11
C PRO A 80 20.66 7.98 1.86
N ARG A 81 20.42 7.89 3.17
CA ARG A 81 20.38 9.06 4.05
C ARG A 81 21.69 9.84 4.08
N ALA A 82 22.83 9.17 3.95
CA ALA A 82 24.14 9.81 3.90
C ALA A 82 24.30 10.72 2.68
N ASP A 83 23.90 10.25 1.49
CA ASP A 83 23.95 11.05 0.26
C ASP A 83 23.00 12.25 0.32
N ARG A 84 21.81 12.07 0.89
CA ARG A 84 20.86 13.18 1.10
C ARG A 84 21.40 14.22 2.09
N ALA A 85 22.08 13.79 3.15
CA ALA A 85 22.71 14.68 4.11
C ALA A 85 23.92 15.44 3.51
N GLU A 86 24.73 14.78 2.68
CA GLU A 86 25.79 15.43 1.90
C GLU A 86 25.20 16.50 0.96
N ALA A 87 24.15 16.15 0.23
CA ALA A 87 23.47 17.07 -0.68
C ALA A 87 22.89 18.29 0.05
N LEU A 88 22.26 18.09 1.21
CA LEU A 88 21.80 19.17 2.07
C LEU A 88 22.96 20.12 2.47
N ALA A 89 24.09 19.54 2.89
CA ALA A 89 25.26 20.33 3.29
C ALA A 89 25.86 21.11 2.10
N ALA A 90 25.93 20.50 0.92
CA ALA A 90 26.40 21.15 -0.30
C ALA A 90 25.46 22.29 -0.74
N LEU A 91 24.14 22.04 -0.73
CA LEU A 91 23.14 23.07 -1.02
C LEU A 91 23.19 24.24 -0.04
N ALA A 92 23.41 23.98 1.26
CA ALA A 92 23.58 25.03 2.25
C ALA A 92 24.79 25.93 1.92
N ARG A 93 25.94 25.33 1.55
CA ARG A 93 27.14 26.06 1.12
C ARG A 93 26.91 26.88 -0.16
N LEU A 94 26.38 26.24 -1.20
CA LEU A 94 26.07 26.89 -2.47
C LEU A 94 25.09 28.05 -2.28
N SER A 95 24.02 27.85 -1.50
CA SER A 95 23.01 28.89 -1.25
C SER A 95 23.47 30.01 -0.31
N ARG A 96 24.56 29.79 0.45
CA ARG A 96 24.88 30.56 1.66
C ARG A 96 23.68 30.67 2.60
N ALA A 97 22.94 29.57 2.71
CA ALA A 97 21.74 29.47 3.51
C ALA A 97 21.92 28.37 4.55
N SER A 98 21.10 28.40 5.59
CA SER A 98 21.11 27.34 6.58
C SER A 98 20.50 26.05 6.04
N PRO A 99 20.83 24.88 6.63
CA PRO A 99 20.14 23.63 6.31
C PRO A 99 18.62 23.72 6.45
N VAL A 100 18.11 24.50 7.41
CA VAL A 100 16.68 24.71 7.62
C VAL A 100 16.04 25.40 6.42
N ALA A 101 16.65 26.49 5.93
CA ALA A 101 16.15 27.21 4.76
C ALA A 101 16.14 26.31 3.51
N VAL A 102 17.20 25.52 3.30
CA VAL A 102 17.29 24.58 2.18
C VAL A 102 16.23 23.47 2.27
N LEU A 103 15.96 22.94 3.46
CA LEU A 103 14.93 21.91 3.64
C LEU A 103 13.52 22.46 3.40
N LEU A 104 13.23 23.70 3.83
CA LEU A 104 11.95 24.36 3.55
C LEU A 104 11.78 24.63 2.04
N GLU A 105 12.84 25.08 1.36
CA GLU A 105 12.86 25.21 -0.10
C GLU A 105 12.60 23.85 -0.77
N ALA A 106 13.30 22.80 -0.36
CA ALA A 106 13.14 21.46 -0.92
C ALA A 106 11.70 20.95 -0.74
N LEU A 107 11.10 21.14 0.44
CA LEU A 107 9.70 20.79 0.70
C LEU A 107 8.72 21.51 -0.22
N GLY A 108 9.04 22.75 -0.64
CA GLY A 108 8.24 23.50 -1.61
C GLY A 108 8.27 22.90 -3.03
N HIS A 109 9.24 22.03 -3.33
CA HIS A 109 9.36 21.35 -4.62
C HIS A 109 8.75 19.94 -4.63
N VAL A 110 8.31 19.42 -3.47
CA VAL A 110 7.72 18.08 -3.38
C VAL A 110 6.28 18.12 -3.91
N PRO A 111 5.92 17.25 -4.88
CA PRO A 111 4.53 17.08 -5.31
C PRO A 111 3.61 16.74 -4.14
N LEU A 112 2.39 17.27 -4.12
CA LEU A 112 1.46 17.10 -2.99
C LEU A 112 1.08 15.62 -2.73
N ASP A 113 1.14 14.78 -3.75
CA ASP A 113 0.89 13.34 -3.71
C ASP A 113 2.12 12.51 -3.30
N ASP A 114 3.34 13.09 -3.30
CA ASP A 114 4.56 12.42 -2.89
C ASP A 114 4.84 12.57 -1.38
N GLN A 115 4.01 11.89 -0.58
CA GLN A 115 4.14 11.89 0.88
C GLN A 115 5.48 11.32 1.36
N ARG A 116 6.04 10.34 0.64
CA ARG A 116 7.29 9.67 1.03
C ARG A 116 8.48 10.62 0.99
N SER A 117 8.58 11.43 -0.06
CA SER A 117 9.64 12.45 -0.15
C SER A 117 9.45 13.57 0.87
N ALA A 118 8.20 14.00 1.09
CA ALA A 118 7.89 14.99 2.13
C ALA A 118 8.30 14.51 3.53
N GLU A 119 7.91 13.29 3.92
CA GLU A 119 8.27 12.68 5.21
C GLU A 119 9.78 12.54 5.36
N GLY A 120 10.47 12.11 4.31
CA GLY A 120 11.93 11.98 4.31
C GLY A 120 12.67 13.30 4.52
N LEU A 121 12.11 14.44 4.08
CA LEU A 121 12.66 15.77 4.34
C LEU A 121 12.26 16.31 5.71
N VAL A 122 11.04 16.05 6.16
CA VAL A 122 10.56 16.41 7.51
C VAL A 122 11.36 15.68 8.59
N ALA A 123 11.73 14.42 8.36
CA ALA A 123 12.64 13.68 9.23
C ALA A 123 14.03 14.35 9.32
N MET A 124 14.62 14.73 8.16
CA MET A 124 15.88 15.47 8.14
C MET A 124 15.76 16.83 8.83
N MET A 125 14.60 17.48 8.77
CA MET A 125 14.32 18.72 9.51
C MET A 125 14.28 18.49 11.02
N ALA A 126 13.59 17.45 11.47
CA ALA A 126 13.45 17.11 12.89
C ALA A 126 14.80 16.76 13.57
N GLU A 127 15.78 16.38 12.75
CA GLU A 127 17.12 15.97 13.17
C GLU A 127 18.14 17.11 13.16
N GLN A 128 17.75 18.32 12.72
CA GLN A 128 18.66 19.45 12.75
C GLN A 128 19.11 19.76 14.19
N PRO A 129 20.38 20.11 14.42
CA PRO A 129 20.87 20.47 15.75
C PRO A 129 20.06 21.62 16.33
N ILE A 130 19.66 21.50 17.60
CA ILE A 130 18.78 22.44 18.29
C ILE A 130 19.27 23.90 18.19
N ASP A 131 20.57 24.13 18.36
CA ASP A 131 21.14 25.49 18.34
C ASP A 131 21.09 26.09 16.93
N ARG A 132 21.37 25.27 15.90
CA ARG A 132 21.28 25.73 14.50
C ARG A 132 19.85 26.09 14.14
N PHE A 133 18.87 25.29 14.56
CA PHE A 133 17.47 25.60 14.30
C PHE A 133 17.01 26.83 15.08
N ARG A 134 17.44 26.99 16.35
CA ARG A 134 17.06 28.14 17.18
C ARG A 134 17.41 29.47 16.50
N ASP A 135 18.55 29.53 15.83
CA ASP A 135 18.99 30.71 15.05
C ASP A 135 18.06 30.97 13.84
N ASP A 136 17.52 29.91 13.24
CA ASP A 136 16.69 29.95 12.04
C ASP A 136 15.17 29.93 12.31
N ARG A 137 14.73 29.94 13.58
CA ARG A 137 13.31 29.78 13.92
C ARG A 137 12.40 30.78 13.20
N GLN A 138 12.90 32.00 12.97
CA GLN A 138 12.13 33.05 12.32
C GLN A 138 11.83 32.70 10.87
N ILE A 139 12.73 32.00 10.18
CA ILE A 139 12.52 31.53 8.81
C ILE A 139 11.31 30.60 8.76
N ALA A 140 11.17 29.68 9.70
CA ALA A 140 10.01 28.77 9.77
C ALA A 140 8.70 29.54 10.06
N ILE A 141 8.73 30.51 10.97
CA ILE A 141 7.58 31.37 11.29
C ILE A 141 7.16 32.19 10.07
N ASP A 142 8.12 32.77 9.35
CA ASP A 142 7.88 33.60 8.17
C ASP A 142 7.26 32.77 7.04
N HIS A 143 7.71 31.53 6.82
CA HIS A 143 7.07 30.62 5.87
C HIS A 143 5.63 30.32 6.26
N LEU A 144 5.36 30.05 7.54
CA LEU A 144 4.00 29.81 8.03
C LEU A 144 3.12 31.07 7.95
N ALA A 145 3.68 32.27 7.91
CA ALA A 145 2.94 33.53 7.78
C ALA A 145 2.52 33.85 6.34
N GLN A 146 3.07 33.15 5.34
CA GLN A 146 2.68 33.34 3.94
C GLN A 146 1.25 32.85 3.70
N PRO A 147 0.49 33.46 2.78
CA PRO A 147 -0.75 32.86 2.30
C PRO A 147 -0.46 31.56 1.54
N ASP A 148 -1.40 30.61 1.58
CA ASP A 148 -1.40 29.40 0.76
C ASP A 148 -0.14 28.51 0.87
N VAL A 149 0.40 28.36 2.09
CA VAL A 149 1.57 27.51 2.36
C VAL A 149 1.28 26.05 2.00
N PRO A 150 2.08 25.40 1.14
CA PRO A 150 1.92 23.98 0.83
C PRO A 150 2.02 23.11 2.08
N ALA A 151 1.20 22.05 2.15
CA ALA A 151 1.17 21.16 3.32
C ALA A 151 2.54 20.55 3.71
N PRO A 152 3.40 20.11 2.76
CA PRO A 152 4.76 19.66 3.11
C PRO A 152 5.60 20.74 3.78
N VAL A 153 5.51 21.99 3.32
CA VAL A 153 6.24 23.13 3.89
C VAL A 153 5.72 23.44 5.29
N MET A 154 4.40 23.47 5.51
CA MET A 154 3.82 23.63 6.85
C MET A 154 4.33 22.54 7.81
N ARG A 155 4.29 21.27 7.38
CA ARG A 155 4.75 20.12 8.16
C ARG A 155 6.22 20.29 8.54
N GLY A 156 7.07 20.64 7.59
CA GLY A 156 8.50 20.87 7.83
C GLY A 156 8.77 22.05 8.77
N ALA A 157 8.11 23.19 8.57
CA ALA A 157 8.27 24.35 9.43
C ALA A 157 7.88 24.05 10.89
N LEU A 158 6.75 23.37 11.10
CA LEU A 158 6.27 22.98 12.42
C LEU A 158 7.17 21.90 13.07
N ALA A 159 7.62 20.90 12.31
CA ALA A 159 8.62 19.93 12.77
C ALA A 159 9.91 20.63 13.19
N GLY A 160 10.36 21.60 12.39
CA GLY A 160 11.53 22.40 12.68
C GLY A 160 11.42 23.14 14.00
N LEU A 161 10.32 23.88 14.23
CA LEU A 161 10.11 24.62 15.48
C LEU A 161 10.17 23.70 16.72
N LEU A 162 9.52 22.54 16.64
CA LEU A 162 9.61 21.51 17.68
C LEU A 162 11.04 20.97 17.88
N ALA A 163 11.78 20.77 16.79
CA ALA A 163 13.17 20.31 16.82
C ALA A 163 14.11 21.35 17.45
N GLY A 164 13.90 22.63 17.14
CA GLY A 164 14.62 23.78 17.70
C GLY A 164 14.32 24.10 19.16
N GLY A 165 13.43 23.33 19.79
CA GLY A 165 13.12 23.44 21.22
C GLY A 165 12.07 24.49 21.55
N GLU A 166 11.30 24.96 20.56
CA GLU A 166 10.13 25.79 20.85
C GLU A 166 9.12 24.98 21.69
N PRO A 167 8.51 25.58 22.73
CA PRO A 167 7.53 24.89 23.55
C PRO A 167 6.39 24.34 22.68
N ALA A 168 6.07 23.05 22.80
CA ALA A 168 5.07 22.40 21.96
C ALA A 168 3.68 23.06 22.05
N ALA A 169 3.34 23.66 23.20
CA ALA A 169 2.11 24.44 23.36
C ALA A 169 2.09 25.71 22.49
N SER A 170 3.23 26.38 22.34
CA SER A 170 3.37 27.57 21.48
C SER A 170 3.32 27.19 20.01
N VAL A 171 3.97 26.08 19.62
CA VAL A 171 3.87 25.54 18.24
C VAL A 171 2.43 25.14 17.91
N TRP A 172 1.70 24.56 18.86
CA TRP A 172 0.27 24.29 18.69
C TRP A 172 -0.54 25.56 18.45
N GLN A 173 -0.33 26.61 19.24
CA GLN A 173 -1.03 27.90 19.06
C GLN A 173 -0.76 28.49 17.67
N LEU A 174 0.48 28.37 17.19
CA LEU A 174 0.84 28.81 15.85
C LEU A 174 0.10 28.02 14.76
N ALA A 175 -0.04 26.71 14.93
CA ALA A 175 -0.76 25.83 14.02
C ALA A 175 -2.28 26.07 14.05
N ASP A 176 -2.88 26.22 15.23
CA ASP A 176 -4.34 26.39 15.39
C ASP A 176 -4.85 27.72 14.78
N ALA A 177 -3.97 28.71 14.66
CA ALA A 177 -4.28 29.99 13.99
C ALA A 177 -4.36 29.88 12.45
N ARG A 178 -4.12 28.71 11.85
CA ARG A 178 -3.96 28.55 10.39
C ARG A 178 -4.72 27.33 9.86
N PRO A 179 -5.44 27.47 8.74
CA PRO A 179 -6.09 26.34 8.08
C PRO A 179 -5.09 25.22 7.73
N GLY A 180 -5.43 23.97 8.06
CA GLY A 180 -4.63 22.79 7.73
C GLY A 180 -3.32 22.61 8.53
N ALA A 181 -2.86 23.61 9.27
CA ALA A 181 -1.59 23.54 9.99
C ALA A 181 -1.64 22.63 11.22
N VAL A 182 -2.81 22.43 11.84
CA VAL A 182 -2.97 21.43 12.91
C VAL A 182 -2.75 20.02 12.38
N ALA A 183 -3.32 19.68 11.22
CA ALA A 183 -3.07 18.39 10.56
C ALA A 183 -1.57 18.23 10.24
N ALA A 184 -0.94 19.28 9.71
CA ALA A 184 0.49 19.28 9.42
C ALA A 184 1.36 19.09 10.68
N LEU A 185 1.03 19.75 11.79
CA LEU A 185 1.72 19.59 13.08
C LEU A 185 1.63 18.15 13.57
N LEU A 186 0.43 17.57 13.55
CA LEU A 186 0.18 16.21 14.03
C LEU A 186 0.91 15.17 13.18
N GLN A 187 0.94 15.37 11.86
CA GLN A 187 1.74 14.54 10.94
C GLN A 187 3.24 14.69 11.19
N ALA A 188 3.72 15.90 11.49
CA ALA A 188 5.14 16.15 11.79
C ALA A 188 5.65 15.36 13.00
N LEU A 189 4.77 14.99 13.95
CA LEU A 189 5.15 14.17 15.09
C LEU A 189 5.73 12.81 14.68
N SER A 190 5.41 12.29 13.48
CA SER A 190 5.98 11.02 12.95
C SER A 190 7.51 11.04 12.86
N ALA A 191 8.10 12.22 12.69
CA ALA A 191 9.54 12.40 12.56
C ALA A 191 10.31 12.32 13.88
N PHE A 192 9.63 12.37 15.03
CA PHE A 192 10.28 12.39 16.34
C PHE A 192 10.39 11.00 16.96
N PRO A 193 11.52 10.70 17.63
CA PRO A 193 11.70 9.48 18.41
C PRO A 193 10.84 9.48 19.69
N PRO A 194 10.58 8.31 20.30
CA PRO A 194 9.70 8.18 21.47
C PRO A 194 10.03 9.10 22.65
N ASP A 195 11.31 9.26 22.99
CA ASP A 195 11.78 10.12 24.09
C ASP A 195 11.40 11.60 23.89
N ARG A 196 11.49 12.08 22.64
CA ARG A 196 11.07 13.43 22.27
C ARG A 196 9.56 13.59 22.30
N LEU A 197 8.82 12.55 21.91
CA LEU A 197 7.36 12.54 21.99
C LEU A 197 6.88 12.54 23.45
N ASP A 198 7.48 11.74 24.32
CA ASP A 198 7.18 11.68 25.75
C ASP A 198 7.33 13.06 26.41
N ALA A 199 8.38 13.81 26.04
CA ALA A 199 8.59 15.18 26.51
C ALA A 199 7.49 16.17 26.03
N MET A 200 6.87 15.91 24.87
CA MET A 200 5.79 16.74 24.32
C MET A 200 4.40 16.32 24.79
N THR A 201 4.22 15.08 25.25
CA THR A 201 2.92 14.52 25.64
C THR A 201 2.15 15.36 26.65
N PRO A 202 2.73 15.94 27.72
CA PRO A 202 2.00 16.80 28.66
C PRO A 202 1.42 18.06 27.99
N ALA A 203 2.10 18.60 26.99
CA ALA A 203 1.66 19.80 26.28
C ALA A 203 0.67 19.47 25.14
N LEU A 204 0.82 18.32 24.47
CA LEU A 204 0.04 18.00 23.27
C LEU A 204 -1.11 17.03 23.51
N GLY A 205 -1.00 16.11 24.47
CA GLY A 205 -1.90 14.96 24.56
C GLY A 205 -3.40 15.32 24.64
N ASP A 206 -3.79 16.23 25.54
CA ASP A 206 -5.19 16.63 25.68
C ASP A 206 -5.70 17.41 24.46
N ARG A 207 -4.80 18.16 23.79
CA ARG A 207 -5.12 18.90 22.57
C ARG A 207 -5.36 17.95 21.40
N VAL A 208 -4.50 16.94 21.25
CA VAL A 208 -4.67 15.89 20.24
C VAL A 208 -5.95 15.11 20.49
N GLU A 209 -6.21 14.70 21.73
CA GLU A 209 -7.45 14.02 22.10
C GLU A 209 -8.69 14.87 21.78
N ALA A 210 -8.64 16.17 22.08
CA ALA A 210 -9.72 17.08 21.71
C ALA A 210 -9.98 17.07 20.20
N VAL A 211 -8.94 17.09 19.36
CA VAL A 211 -9.08 17.00 17.89
C VAL A 211 -9.68 15.66 17.47
N VAL A 212 -9.24 14.53 18.04
CA VAL A 212 -9.82 13.20 17.78
C VAL A 212 -11.33 13.19 18.01
N ARG A 213 -11.78 13.83 19.10
CA ARG A 213 -13.19 13.89 19.53
C ARG A 213 -14.04 14.92 18.79
N ARG A 214 -13.46 15.81 17.97
CA ARG A 214 -14.22 16.79 17.19
C ARG A 214 -15.16 16.08 16.21
N THR A 215 -16.37 16.60 16.07
CA THR A 215 -17.37 16.18 15.08
C THR A 215 -17.44 17.12 13.87
N THR A 216 -16.57 18.14 13.82
CA THR A 216 -16.49 19.13 12.75
C THR A 216 -15.78 18.58 11.51
N ALA A 217 -16.02 19.21 10.35
CA ALA A 217 -15.50 18.83 9.03
C ALA A 217 -14.00 19.15 8.82
N ASP A 218 -13.12 18.63 9.67
CA ASP A 218 -11.67 18.63 9.46
C ASP A 218 -11.13 17.19 9.58
N GLU A 219 -11.53 16.35 8.63
CA GLU A 219 -11.14 14.94 8.57
C GLU A 219 -9.62 14.73 8.49
N PRO A 220 -8.85 15.51 7.71
CA PRO A 220 -7.39 15.39 7.70
C PRO A 220 -6.76 15.61 9.07
N ALA A 221 -7.22 16.61 9.84
CA ALA A 221 -6.72 16.82 11.20
C ALA A 221 -7.13 15.67 12.14
N ARG A 222 -8.34 15.13 12.00
CA ARG A 222 -8.79 13.98 12.80
C ARG A 222 -7.99 12.72 12.51
N VAL A 223 -7.72 12.41 11.24
CA VAL A 223 -6.85 11.30 10.82
C VAL A 223 -5.46 11.44 11.44
N ALA A 224 -4.84 12.62 11.30
CA ALA A 224 -3.53 12.89 11.87
C ALA A 224 -3.54 12.82 13.40
N ALA A 225 -4.63 13.27 14.05
CA ALA A 225 -4.76 13.24 15.50
C ALA A 225 -4.88 11.82 16.04
N VAL A 226 -5.61 10.93 15.35
CA VAL A 226 -5.72 9.51 15.72
C VAL A 226 -4.35 8.85 15.73
N GLN A 227 -3.57 9.05 14.67
CA GLN A 227 -2.20 8.50 14.56
C GLN A 227 -1.26 9.11 15.62
N ALA A 228 -1.34 10.42 15.85
CA ALA A 228 -0.55 11.10 16.86
C ALA A 228 -0.90 10.64 18.28
N LEU A 229 -2.19 10.45 18.60
CA LEU A 229 -2.63 10.04 19.93
C LEU A 229 -2.09 8.65 20.30
N ALA A 230 -2.13 7.70 19.35
CA ALA A 230 -1.59 6.36 19.55
C ALA A 230 -0.08 6.37 19.84
N ARG A 231 0.66 7.37 19.36
CA ARG A 231 2.11 7.51 19.59
C ARG A 231 2.43 8.30 20.87
N LEU A 232 1.67 9.35 21.18
CA LEU A 232 1.87 10.17 22.38
C LEU A 232 1.38 9.47 23.66
N ARG A 233 0.32 8.66 23.56
CA ARG A 233 -0.36 8.02 24.69
C ARG A 233 -0.66 6.55 24.38
N PRO A 234 0.35 5.66 24.21
CA PRO A 234 0.14 4.26 23.86
C PRO A 234 -0.33 3.42 25.06
N HIS A 235 -1.49 3.74 25.63
CA HIS A 235 -2.07 3.05 26.80
C HIS A 235 -3.56 2.76 26.63
N ALA A 236 -4.14 1.97 27.56
CA ALA A 236 -5.51 1.48 27.49
C ALA A 236 -6.57 2.57 27.25
N THR A 237 -6.42 3.75 27.86
CA THR A 237 -7.33 4.89 27.64
C THR A 237 -7.40 5.29 26.17
N THR A 238 -6.29 5.25 25.43
CA THR A 238 -6.29 5.56 24.00
C THR A 238 -7.08 4.54 23.21
N VAL A 239 -7.03 3.26 23.57
CA VAL A 239 -7.90 2.24 22.97
C VAL A 239 -9.37 2.58 23.22
N SER A 240 -9.73 2.96 24.46
CA SER A 240 -11.09 3.37 24.80
C SER A 240 -11.56 4.64 24.07
N ILE A 241 -10.64 5.55 23.74
CA ILE A 241 -10.92 6.76 22.97
C ILE A 241 -11.15 6.43 21.49
N LEU A 242 -10.31 5.57 20.93
CA LEU A 242 -10.29 5.31 19.49
C LEU A 242 -11.34 4.28 19.06
N ALA A 243 -11.58 3.23 19.84
CA ALA A 243 -12.50 2.15 19.47
C ALA A 243 -13.88 2.65 19.03
N PRO A 244 -14.56 3.59 19.73
CA PRO A 244 -15.85 4.12 19.30
C PRO A 244 -15.88 4.73 17.90
N LEU A 245 -14.74 5.24 17.41
CA LEU A 245 -14.63 5.90 16.10
C LEU A 245 -14.63 4.92 14.92
N MET A 246 -14.64 3.60 15.16
CA MET A 246 -14.88 2.60 14.11
C MET A 246 -16.35 2.50 13.67
N ALA A 247 -17.26 3.22 14.32
CA ALA A 247 -18.69 3.17 14.02
C ALA A 247 -19.04 3.80 12.66
N ALA A 248 -20.09 3.31 12.00
CA ALA A 248 -20.53 3.71 10.66
C ALA A 248 -20.80 5.23 10.46
N GLY A 249 -21.08 5.98 11.54
CA GLY A 249 -21.26 7.43 11.49
C GLY A 249 -19.94 8.24 11.43
N THR A 250 -18.79 7.57 11.48
CA THR A 250 -17.47 8.19 11.36
C THR A 250 -16.97 8.13 9.92
N ALA A 251 -16.31 9.19 9.46
CA ALA A 251 -15.70 9.26 8.13
C ALA A 251 -14.80 8.04 7.85
N PRO A 252 -14.86 7.43 6.63
CA PRO A 252 -14.10 6.21 6.31
C PRO A 252 -12.58 6.34 6.55
N ASP A 253 -11.99 7.48 6.20
CA ASP A 253 -10.55 7.71 6.39
C ASP A 253 -10.16 7.74 7.87
N VAL A 254 -11.05 8.26 8.73
CA VAL A 254 -10.84 8.24 10.18
C VAL A 254 -10.99 6.83 10.73
N GLN A 255 -11.96 6.05 10.26
CA GLN A 255 -12.08 4.63 10.65
C GLN A 255 -10.82 3.84 10.27
N ALA A 256 -10.32 4.02 9.04
CA ALA A 256 -9.09 3.40 8.57
C ALA A 256 -7.88 3.81 9.43
N ALA A 257 -7.77 5.10 9.75
CA ALA A 257 -6.72 5.62 10.63
C ALA A 257 -6.78 5.02 12.05
N VAL A 258 -7.99 4.80 12.60
CA VAL A 258 -8.20 4.16 13.90
C VAL A 258 -7.71 2.72 13.89
N ILE A 259 -8.09 1.95 12.86
CA ILE A 259 -7.68 0.55 12.71
C ILE A 259 -6.15 0.46 12.64
N ALA A 260 -5.53 1.27 11.79
CA ALA A 260 -4.07 1.32 11.65
C ALA A 260 -3.40 1.74 12.96
N ALA A 261 -3.91 2.78 13.64
CA ALA A 261 -3.37 3.24 14.91
C ALA A 261 -3.43 2.16 16.01
N LEU A 262 -4.57 1.49 16.16
CA LEU A 262 -4.73 0.39 17.13
C LEU A 262 -3.77 -0.77 16.83
N LEU A 263 -3.56 -1.10 15.56
CA LEU A 263 -2.64 -2.17 15.15
C LEU A 263 -1.18 -1.88 15.55
N THR A 264 -0.78 -0.60 15.58
CA THR A 264 0.59 -0.18 15.95
C THR A 264 0.87 -0.14 17.46
N LEU A 265 -0.14 -0.21 18.31
CA LEU A 265 0.03 -0.13 19.77
C LEU A 265 0.86 -1.31 20.29
N SER A 266 1.64 -1.14 21.35
CA SER A 266 2.36 -2.24 22.01
C SER A 266 1.42 -3.12 22.84
N ASP A 267 1.84 -4.32 23.23
CA ASP A 267 1.02 -5.21 24.06
C ASP A 267 0.69 -4.60 25.44
N ALA A 268 1.59 -3.75 25.96
CA ALA A 268 1.34 -3.01 27.19
C ALA A 268 0.14 -2.06 27.10
N ALA A 269 -0.13 -1.51 25.91
CA ALA A 269 -1.28 -0.63 25.69
C ALA A 269 -2.63 -1.37 25.80
N TRP A 270 -2.62 -2.69 25.57
CA TRP A 270 -3.80 -3.53 25.62
C TRP A 270 -4.12 -4.02 27.04
N ALA A 271 -3.19 -3.91 27.99
CA ALA A 271 -3.42 -4.25 29.39
C ALA A 271 -4.46 -3.29 30.01
N GLY A 272 -5.65 -3.81 30.34
CA GLY A 272 -6.77 -3.02 30.87
C GLY A 272 -7.60 -2.28 29.80
N ALA A 273 -7.32 -2.51 28.52
CA ALA A 273 -8.10 -1.97 27.41
C ALA A 273 -9.40 -2.77 27.18
N PRO A 274 -10.43 -2.17 26.55
CA PRO A 274 -11.70 -2.84 26.26
C PRO A 274 -11.59 -3.78 25.04
N VAL A 275 -10.84 -4.88 25.18
CA VAL A 275 -10.55 -5.83 24.09
C VAL A 275 -11.83 -6.39 23.45
N ASP A 276 -12.80 -6.85 24.24
CA ASP A 276 -14.06 -7.40 23.71
C ASP A 276 -14.87 -6.38 22.90
N GLU A 277 -14.84 -5.10 23.30
CA GLU A 277 -15.50 -4.03 22.55
C GLU A 277 -14.81 -3.83 21.19
N VAL A 278 -13.48 -3.77 21.19
CA VAL A 278 -12.69 -3.58 19.96
C VAL A 278 -12.94 -4.74 19.00
N VAL A 279 -12.93 -5.98 19.49
CA VAL A 279 -13.24 -7.18 18.69
C VAL A 279 -14.62 -7.06 18.04
N THR A 280 -15.63 -6.68 18.81
CA THR A 280 -17.00 -6.51 18.31
C THR A 280 -17.06 -5.46 17.20
N ARG A 281 -16.34 -4.35 17.37
CA ARG A 281 -16.28 -3.26 16.39
C ARG A 281 -15.49 -3.60 15.14
N VAL A 282 -14.39 -4.34 15.26
CA VAL A 282 -13.59 -4.84 14.11
C VAL A 282 -14.46 -5.73 13.22
N ILE A 283 -15.19 -6.69 13.82
CA ILE A 283 -16.09 -7.57 13.07
C ILE A 283 -17.22 -6.79 12.41
N ALA A 284 -17.91 -5.93 13.15
CA ALA A 284 -19.00 -5.12 12.60
C ALA A 284 -18.53 -4.20 11.46
N TRP A 285 -17.33 -3.62 11.58
CA TRP A 285 -16.73 -2.81 10.52
C TRP A 285 -16.41 -3.67 9.28
N LEU A 286 -15.77 -4.82 9.45
CA LEU A 286 -15.46 -5.75 8.34
C LEU A 286 -16.72 -6.28 7.63
N GLU A 287 -17.79 -6.55 8.37
CA GLU A 287 -19.09 -6.94 7.82
C GLU A 287 -19.68 -5.85 6.92
N ALA A 288 -19.54 -4.59 7.34
CA ALA A 288 -20.02 -3.42 6.59
C ALA A 288 -19.19 -3.11 5.33
N VAL A 289 -17.90 -3.47 5.30
CA VAL A 289 -17.07 -3.30 4.09
C VAL A 289 -17.56 -4.25 2.99
N PRO A 290 -17.84 -3.78 1.76
CA PRO A 290 -18.20 -4.63 0.64
C PRO A 290 -17.11 -5.68 0.36
N ALA A 291 -17.51 -6.89 -0.03
CA ALA A 291 -16.59 -7.98 -0.34
C ALA A 291 -15.47 -7.59 -1.33
N ALA A 292 -15.77 -6.70 -2.28
CA ALA A 292 -14.82 -6.20 -3.26
C ALA A 292 -13.67 -5.37 -2.67
N ASP A 293 -13.92 -4.70 -1.55
CA ASP A 293 -13.01 -3.76 -0.91
C ASP A 293 -12.27 -4.38 0.29
N ARG A 294 -12.64 -5.59 0.70
CA ARG A 294 -12.06 -6.31 1.85
C ARG A 294 -10.60 -6.76 1.67
N THR A 295 -10.03 -6.57 0.48
CA THR A 295 -8.60 -6.78 0.21
C THR A 295 -7.80 -5.47 0.18
N GLY A 296 -8.45 -4.33 0.46
CA GLY A 296 -7.78 -3.04 0.61
C GLY A 296 -7.05 -2.94 1.95
N VAL A 297 -6.14 -1.95 2.04
CA VAL A 297 -5.24 -1.74 3.19
C VAL A 297 -5.98 -1.72 4.53
N ALA A 298 -7.05 -0.92 4.65
CA ALA A 298 -7.80 -0.81 5.90
C ALA A 298 -8.46 -2.13 6.33
N ALA A 299 -8.93 -2.93 5.36
CA ALA A 299 -9.54 -4.22 5.65
C ALA A 299 -8.50 -5.28 6.02
N THR A 300 -7.34 -5.28 5.36
CA THR A 300 -6.23 -6.15 5.76
C THR A 300 -5.69 -5.79 7.15
N ASP A 301 -5.60 -4.51 7.48
CA ASP A 301 -5.20 -4.05 8.81
C ASP A 301 -6.23 -4.45 9.87
N ALA A 302 -7.52 -4.37 9.57
CA ALA A 302 -8.59 -4.82 10.47
C ALA A 302 -8.54 -6.33 10.71
N MET A 303 -8.26 -7.13 9.67
CA MET A 303 -8.05 -8.57 9.80
C MET A 303 -6.84 -8.88 10.68
N ALA A 304 -5.71 -8.19 10.46
CA ALA A 304 -4.50 -8.34 11.27
C ALA A 304 -4.73 -7.95 12.73
N LEU A 305 -5.46 -6.84 12.97
CA LEU A 305 -5.86 -6.42 14.31
C LEU A 305 -6.73 -7.49 14.98
N GLY A 306 -7.71 -8.03 14.26
CA GLY A 306 -8.56 -9.12 14.74
C GLY A 306 -7.76 -10.37 15.15
N GLU A 307 -6.81 -10.80 14.32
CA GLU A 307 -5.95 -11.96 14.63
C GLU A 307 -5.06 -11.70 15.85
N ARG A 308 -4.47 -10.50 15.94
CA ARG A 308 -3.70 -10.10 17.13
C ARG A 308 -4.55 -10.14 18.39
N LEU A 309 -5.77 -9.60 18.36
CA LEU A 309 -6.67 -9.62 19.51
C LEU A 309 -7.07 -11.06 19.88
N ALA A 310 -7.18 -11.96 18.91
CA ALA A 310 -7.43 -13.37 19.17
C ALA A 310 -6.31 -14.05 19.99
N GLU A 311 -5.06 -13.58 19.91
CA GLU A 311 -3.95 -14.09 20.73
C GLU A 311 -4.07 -13.70 22.20
N ALA A 312 -4.70 -12.56 22.49
CA ALA A 312 -4.90 -12.06 23.85
C ALA A 312 -6.18 -12.62 24.54
N LEU A 313 -7.04 -13.32 23.79
CA LEU A 313 -8.32 -13.84 24.28
C LEU A 313 -8.21 -15.28 24.81
N PRO A 314 -9.11 -15.71 25.72
CA PRO A 314 -9.27 -17.12 26.07
C PRO A 314 -9.55 -18.00 24.84
N ALA A 315 -9.07 -19.25 24.87
CA ALA A 315 -9.06 -20.15 23.70
C ALA A 315 -10.42 -20.26 22.98
N ASP A 316 -11.52 -20.35 23.71
CA ASP A 316 -12.87 -20.46 23.10
C ASP A 316 -13.28 -19.19 22.36
N ARG A 317 -13.01 -18.03 22.95
CA ARG A 317 -13.27 -16.73 22.35
C ARG A 317 -12.38 -16.49 21.14
N ALA A 318 -11.09 -16.84 21.24
CA ALA A 318 -10.14 -16.78 20.15
C ALA A 318 -10.57 -17.66 18.96
N ARG A 319 -11.05 -18.89 19.22
CA ARG A 319 -11.56 -19.79 18.17
C ARG A 319 -12.77 -19.18 17.44
N THR A 320 -13.73 -18.62 18.18
CA THR A 320 -14.90 -17.96 17.62
C THR A 320 -14.51 -16.74 16.78
N LEU A 321 -13.62 -15.89 17.29
CA LEU A 321 -13.14 -14.71 16.55
C LEU A 321 -12.45 -15.11 15.23
N ARG A 322 -11.51 -16.05 15.27
CA ARG A 322 -10.83 -16.54 14.06
C ARG A 322 -11.78 -17.18 13.06
N ALA A 323 -12.83 -17.86 13.53
CA ALA A 323 -13.86 -18.39 12.63
C ALA A 323 -14.64 -17.25 11.93
N GLY A 324 -14.98 -16.19 12.67
CA GLY A 324 -15.60 -14.98 12.11
C GLY A 324 -14.70 -14.26 11.10
N LEU A 325 -13.43 -14.05 11.43
CA LEU A 325 -12.46 -13.44 10.51
C LEU A 325 -12.29 -14.26 9.23
N ARG A 326 -12.16 -15.58 9.33
CA ARG A 326 -12.13 -16.47 8.15
C ARG A 326 -13.40 -16.38 7.32
N ALA A 327 -14.56 -16.27 7.95
CA ALA A 327 -15.84 -16.13 7.26
C ALA A 327 -15.95 -14.81 6.47
N LEU A 328 -15.30 -13.75 6.95
CA LEU A 328 -15.26 -12.42 6.32
C LEU A 328 -14.11 -12.26 5.33
N GLY A 329 -13.09 -13.12 5.42
CA GLY A 329 -11.94 -13.15 4.52
C GLY A 329 -12.33 -13.37 3.06
N VAL A 330 -11.53 -12.81 2.15
CA VAL A 330 -11.72 -12.94 0.71
C VAL A 330 -10.71 -13.93 0.16
N ARG A 331 -11.18 -14.95 -0.56
CA ARG A 331 -10.29 -15.84 -1.31
C ARG A 331 -9.76 -15.10 -2.54
N VAL A 332 -8.49 -14.70 -2.50
CA VAL A 332 -7.83 -14.07 -3.65
C VAL A 332 -7.28 -15.15 -4.57
N VAL A 333 -7.70 -15.13 -5.84
CA VAL A 333 -7.23 -16.03 -6.89
C VAL A 333 -6.53 -15.19 -7.95
N ARG A 334 -5.23 -15.40 -8.15
CA ARG A 334 -4.51 -14.75 -9.25
C ARG A 334 -4.53 -15.65 -10.48
N LEU A 335 -5.01 -15.12 -11.59
CA LEU A 335 -5.11 -15.80 -12.88
C LEU A 335 -4.34 -14.98 -13.91
N GLU A 336 -3.44 -15.62 -14.63
CA GLU A 336 -2.60 -14.98 -15.64
C GLU A 336 -2.80 -15.60 -17.00
N THR A 337 -2.62 -14.83 -18.05
CA THR A 337 -2.41 -15.38 -19.38
C THR A 337 -0.95 -15.85 -19.52
N ARG A 338 -0.72 -16.90 -20.32
CA ARG A 338 0.62 -17.30 -20.71
C ARG A 338 0.98 -16.65 -22.05
N PRO A 339 2.04 -15.83 -22.12
CA PRO A 339 2.41 -15.13 -23.36
C PRO A 339 2.53 -16.08 -24.55
N GLU A 340 1.86 -15.71 -25.64
CA GLU A 340 1.88 -16.39 -26.95
C GLU A 340 1.25 -17.79 -26.96
N GLN A 341 0.58 -18.19 -25.88
CA GLN A 341 0.01 -19.53 -25.76
C GLN A 341 -1.52 -19.56 -25.80
N VAL A 342 -2.19 -18.42 -25.57
CA VAL A 342 -3.66 -18.30 -25.54
C VAL A 342 -4.27 -19.30 -24.55
N VAL A 343 -3.70 -19.35 -23.35
CA VAL A 343 -4.14 -20.19 -22.22
C VAL A 343 -4.03 -19.40 -20.93
N PHE A 344 -4.84 -19.78 -19.94
CA PHE A 344 -4.62 -19.35 -18.57
C PHE A 344 -3.49 -20.15 -17.91
N ASP A 345 -2.80 -19.57 -16.94
CA ASP A 345 -1.78 -20.26 -16.14
C ASP A 345 -2.39 -21.28 -15.15
N LEU A 346 -3.63 -21.06 -14.72
CA LEU A 346 -4.44 -22.00 -13.95
C LEU A 346 -5.44 -22.74 -14.83
N ARG A 347 -5.51 -24.06 -14.65
CA ARG A 347 -6.55 -24.93 -15.22
C ARG A 347 -7.75 -25.08 -14.30
N TRP A 348 -7.54 -24.95 -12.99
CA TRP A 348 -8.63 -24.91 -12.03
C TRP A 348 -8.21 -24.29 -10.69
N PHE A 349 -9.18 -23.81 -9.92
CA PHE A 349 -8.99 -23.33 -8.56
C PHE A 349 -10.21 -23.66 -7.70
N VAL A 350 -10.04 -23.62 -6.38
CA VAL A 350 -11.09 -24.00 -5.41
C VAL A 350 -11.55 -22.80 -4.61
N VAL A 351 -12.86 -22.70 -4.39
CA VAL A 351 -13.51 -21.71 -3.55
C VAL A 351 -14.55 -22.38 -2.65
N GLU A 352 -14.81 -21.81 -1.48
CA GLU A 352 -15.88 -22.26 -0.59
C GLU A 352 -17.20 -21.62 -0.99
N ALA A 353 -18.29 -22.39 -0.95
CA ALA A 353 -19.63 -21.94 -1.29
C ALA A 353 -20.06 -20.72 -0.44
N ASN A 354 -20.75 -19.77 -1.06
CA ASN A 354 -21.26 -18.56 -0.41
C ASN A 354 -20.18 -17.71 0.29
N ARG A 355 -18.91 -17.80 -0.16
CA ARG A 355 -17.80 -16.98 0.34
C ARG A 355 -17.36 -15.92 -0.67
N PRO A 356 -16.90 -14.74 -0.20
CA PRO A 356 -16.25 -13.75 -1.04
C PRO A 356 -15.02 -14.30 -1.77
N VAL A 357 -14.94 -14.02 -3.07
CA VAL A 357 -13.81 -14.35 -3.95
C VAL A 357 -13.39 -13.08 -4.69
N GLN A 358 -12.08 -12.88 -4.83
CA GLN A 358 -11.53 -11.87 -5.72
C GLN A 358 -10.59 -12.52 -6.72
N LEU A 359 -10.98 -12.49 -7.99
CA LEU A 359 -10.15 -12.91 -9.10
C LEU A 359 -9.30 -11.71 -9.56
N VAL A 360 -7.98 -11.83 -9.47
CA VAL A 360 -7.01 -10.86 -10.01
C VAL A 360 -6.51 -11.41 -11.35
N PHE A 361 -7.09 -10.91 -12.43
CA PHE A 361 -6.74 -11.29 -13.78
C PHE A 361 -5.61 -10.39 -14.32
N VAL A 362 -4.51 -10.98 -14.79
CA VAL A 362 -3.36 -10.24 -15.35
C VAL A 362 -3.08 -10.74 -16.76
N ASN A 363 -2.85 -9.83 -17.70
CA ASN A 363 -2.58 -10.17 -19.08
C ASN A 363 -1.17 -9.75 -19.53
N PRO A 364 -0.14 -10.59 -19.38
CA PRO A 364 1.16 -10.36 -20.03
C PRO A 364 1.18 -10.69 -21.54
N ASP A 365 0.19 -11.44 -22.04
CA ASP A 365 0.06 -11.79 -23.47
C ASP A 365 -0.20 -10.54 -24.35
N ALA A 366 0.26 -10.58 -25.59
CA ALA A 366 0.05 -9.54 -26.59
C ALA A 366 -1.42 -9.43 -27.02
N MET A 367 -2.16 -10.54 -26.99
CA MET A 367 -3.57 -10.57 -27.36
C MET A 367 -4.45 -10.06 -26.21
N PRO A 368 -5.61 -9.46 -26.50
CA PRO A 368 -6.58 -9.08 -25.48
C PRO A 368 -7.33 -10.30 -24.95
N HIS A 369 -7.62 -10.29 -23.65
CA HIS A 369 -8.30 -11.40 -22.99
C HIS A 369 -9.31 -10.91 -21.96
N ASN A 370 -10.30 -11.73 -21.68
CA ASN A 370 -11.29 -11.57 -20.61
C ASN A 370 -11.45 -12.89 -19.87
N VAL A 371 -12.18 -12.86 -18.76
CA VAL A 371 -12.60 -14.05 -18.02
C VAL A 371 -14.10 -13.95 -17.81
N VAL A 372 -14.83 -14.97 -18.25
CA VAL A 372 -16.25 -15.18 -17.99
C VAL A 372 -16.40 -16.40 -17.11
N ILE A 373 -17.04 -16.25 -15.95
CA ILE A 373 -17.39 -17.33 -15.03
C ILE A 373 -18.82 -17.77 -15.35
N GLY A 374 -18.99 -19.05 -15.68
CA GLY A 374 -20.23 -19.65 -16.11
C GLY A 374 -20.72 -20.79 -15.23
N ALA A 375 -22.01 -21.07 -15.29
CA ALA A 375 -22.65 -22.21 -14.64
C ALA A 375 -22.05 -23.57 -15.08
N PRO A 376 -22.20 -24.65 -14.29
CA PRO A 376 -21.69 -25.97 -14.67
C PRO A 376 -22.22 -26.44 -16.02
N GLY A 377 -21.35 -27.02 -16.84
CA GLY A 377 -21.71 -27.53 -18.18
C GLY A 377 -21.94 -26.47 -19.27
N SER A 378 -21.73 -25.18 -18.99
CA SER A 378 -22.04 -24.09 -19.92
C SER A 378 -20.92 -23.67 -20.88
N LEU A 379 -19.73 -24.29 -20.80
CA LEU A 379 -18.52 -23.86 -21.51
C LEU A 379 -18.74 -23.59 -23.01
N GLU A 380 -19.26 -24.57 -23.74
CA GLU A 380 -19.41 -24.49 -25.20
C GLU A 380 -20.42 -23.40 -25.59
N ARG A 381 -21.53 -23.29 -24.86
CA ARG A 381 -22.58 -22.31 -25.14
C ARG A 381 -22.10 -20.88 -24.90
N ILE A 382 -21.42 -20.63 -23.77
CA ILE A 382 -20.84 -19.32 -23.44
C ILE A 382 -19.73 -18.97 -24.44
N GLY A 383 -18.80 -19.91 -24.69
CA GLY A 383 -17.67 -19.70 -25.59
C GLY A 383 -18.10 -19.39 -27.02
N THR A 384 -19.04 -20.16 -27.55
CA THR A 384 -19.59 -19.97 -28.91
C THR A 384 -20.34 -18.64 -29.01
N ALA A 385 -21.23 -18.33 -28.07
CA ALA A 385 -22.01 -17.10 -28.10
C ALA A 385 -21.10 -15.86 -28.01
N GLY A 386 -20.17 -15.83 -27.05
CA GLY A 386 -19.24 -14.71 -26.87
C GLY A 386 -18.31 -14.50 -28.06
N GLY A 387 -17.78 -15.59 -28.63
CA GLY A 387 -16.89 -15.52 -29.79
C GLY A 387 -17.56 -15.08 -31.09
N GLN A 388 -18.90 -15.12 -31.16
CA GLN A 388 -19.71 -14.65 -32.29
C GLN A 388 -20.19 -13.20 -32.13
N MET A 389 -19.99 -12.59 -30.95
CA MET A 389 -20.41 -11.22 -30.72
C MET A 389 -19.57 -10.23 -31.54
N PRO A 390 -20.19 -9.21 -32.15
CA PRO A 390 -19.45 -8.06 -32.64
C PRO A 390 -18.89 -7.24 -31.47
N LEU A 391 -17.90 -6.39 -31.74
CA LEU A 391 -17.49 -5.38 -30.78
C LEU A 391 -18.68 -4.44 -30.51
N PRO A 392 -19.06 -4.23 -29.23
CA PRO A 392 -20.17 -3.35 -28.90
C PRO A 392 -19.81 -1.89 -29.21
N SER A 393 -20.79 -1.13 -29.71
CA SER A 393 -20.67 0.32 -29.89
C SER A 393 -20.90 1.09 -28.59
N ASP A 394 -21.59 0.49 -27.62
CA ASP A 394 -21.84 1.07 -26.30
C ASP A 394 -20.66 0.75 -25.35
N PRO A 395 -19.96 1.78 -24.82
CA PRO A 395 -18.84 1.58 -23.90
C PRO A 395 -19.24 0.96 -22.55
N GLY A 396 -20.54 0.96 -22.20
CA GLY A 396 -21.06 0.29 -21.02
C GLY A 396 -21.18 -1.24 -21.15
N ILE A 397 -21.14 -1.76 -22.38
CA ILE A 397 -21.23 -3.20 -22.65
C ILE A 397 -19.82 -3.81 -22.67
N LYS A 398 -19.59 -4.84 -21.86
CA LYS A 398 -18.33 -5.58 -21.86
C LYS A 398 -18.16 -6.34 -23.18
N PRO A 399 -17.08 -6.10 -23.95
CA PRO A 399 -16.86 -6.82 -25.20
C PRO A 399 -16.81 -8.34 -25.00
N PHE A 400 -17.46 -9.06 -25.91
CA PHE A 400 -17.46 -10.53 -25.99
C PHE A 400 -18.03 -11.26 -24.76
N VAL A 401 -18.75 -10.58 -23.86
CA VAL A 401 -19.46 -11.22 -22.75
C VAL A 401 -20.93 -11.41 -23.17
N PRO A 402 -21.39 -12.64 -23.45
CA PRO A 402 -22.73 -12.86 -23.95
C PRO A 402 -23.78 -12.67 -22.86
N ASP A 403 -24.94 -12.14 -23.25
CA ASP A 403 -26.11 -12.03 -22.38
C ASP A 403 -26.83 -13.38 -22.29
N LEU A 404 -26.30 -14.25 -21.41
CA LEU A 404 -26.78 -15.59 -21.16
C LEU A 404 -27.02 -15.78 -19.66
N PRO A 405 -28.10 -16.48 -19.24
CA PRO A 405 -28.36 -16.73 -17.82
C PRO A 405 -27.29 -17.60 -17.16
N GLU A 406 -26.50 -18.35 -17.94
CA GLU A 406 -25.38 -19.12 -17.43
C GLU A 406 -24.15 -18.27 -17.08
N VAL A 407 -24.05 -17.02 -17.56
CA VAL A 407 -22.95 -16.10 -17.24
C VAL A 407 -23.20 -15.49 -15.85
N LEU A 408 -22.33 -15.85 -14.90
CA LEU A 408 -22.46 -15.41 -13.51
C LEU A 408 -21.69 -14.14 -13.26
N HIS A 409 -20.43 -14.10 -13.71
CA HIS A 409 -19.53 -12.97 -13.52
C HIS A 409 -18.59 -12.83 -14.72
N ALA A 410 -18.10 -11.62 -14.97
CA ALA A 410 -17.12 -11.39 -16.03
C ALA A 410 -16.22 -10.19 -15.76
N THR A 411 -14.96 -10.30 -16.18
CA THR A 411 -14.04 -9.16 -16.30
C THR A 411 -14.38 -8.34 -17.54
N ARG A 412 -13.84 -7.12 -17.65
CA ARG A 412 -13.66 -6.44 -18.93
C ARG A 412 -12.61 -7.18 -19.77
N LEU A 413 -12.53 -6.77 -21.03
CA LEU A 413 -11.45 -7.16 -21.92
C LEU A 413 -10.22 -6.31 -21.61
N ILE A 414 -9.12 -6.96 -21.22
CA ILE A 414 -7.85 -6.29 -20.89
C ILE A 414 -6.79 -6.56 -21.94
N THR A 415 -6.00 -5.54 -22.26
CA THR A 415 -4.86 -5.62 -23.17
C THR A 415 -3.56 -5.95 -22.44
N GLN A 416 -2.47 -6.13 -23.20
CA GLN A 416 -1.15 -6.44 -22.66
C GLN A 416 -0.72 -5.47 -21.54
N GLY A 417 -0.14 -6.04 -20.48
CA GLY A 417 0.38 -5.32 -19.32
C GLY A 417 -0.69 -4.84 -18.33
N ASN A 418 -1.97 -4.97 -18.68
CA ASN A 418 -3.07 -4.57 -17.80
C ASN A 418 -3.51 -5.72 -16.87
N SER A 419 -4.24 -5.32 -15.83
CA SER A 419 -4.87 -6.25 -14.89
C SER A 419 -6.27 -5.78 -14.52
N GLU A 420 -7.11 -6.71 -14.08
CA GLU A 420 -8.44 -6.42 -13.58
C GLU A 420 -8.76 -7.26 -12.35
N ARG A 421 -9.51 -6.66 -11.42
CA ARG A 421 -10.04 -7.34 -10.24
C ARG A 421 -11.53 -7.56 -10.41
N LEU A 422 -11.96 -8.81 -10.31
CA LEU A 422 -13.36 -9.20 -10.30
C LEU A 422 -13.69 -9.78 -8.92
N ALA A 423 -14.50 -9.05 -8.15
CA ALA A 423 -14.99 -9.50 -6.86
C ALA A 423 -16.41 -10.05 -7.00
N PHE A 424 -16.66 -11.20 -6.38
CA PHE A 424 -17.96 -11.87 -6.40
C PHE A 424 -18.13 -12.76 -5.18
N VAL A 425 -19.34 -13.23 -4.94
CA VAL A 425 -19.62 -14.28 -3.95
C VAL A 425 -19.70 -15.60 -4.69
N ALA A 426 -18.92 -16.59 -4.25
CA ALA A 426 -18.97 -17.93 -4.83
C ALA A 426 -20.39 -18.49 -4.77
N PRO A 427 -20.85 -19.21 -5.81
CA PRO A 427 -22.17 -19.84 -5.82
C PRO A 427 -22.46 -20.64 -4.55
N GLU A 428 -23.72 -20.66 -4.12
CA GLU A 428 -24.15 -21.42 -2.94
C GLU A 428 -24.11 -22.94 -3.19
N VAL A 429 -24.41 -23.36 -4.42
CA VAL A 429 -24.44 -24.77 -4.81
C VAL A 429 -23.01 -25.25 -5.12
N PRO A 430 -22.47 -26.24 -4.38
CA PRO A 430 -21.19 -26.84 -4.72
C PRO A 430 -21.21 -27.48 -6.12
N GLY A 431 -20.12 -27.36 -6.87
CA GLY A 431 -20.04 -27.87 -8.23
C GLY A 431 -18.84 -27.35 -9.03
N GLU A 432 -18.74 -27.80 -10.28
CA GLU A 432 -17.68 -27.44 -11.21
C GLU A 432 -18.16 -26.31 -12.14
N TYR A 433 -17.86 -25.06 -11.77
CA TYR A 433 -18.20 -23.88 -12.55
C TYR A 433 -17.08 -23.59 -13.53
N VAL A 434 -17.40 -23.13 -14.73
CA VAL A 434 -16.37 -22.89 -15.75
C VAL A 434 -15.87 -21.46 -15.66
N PHE A 435 -14.59 -21.23 -15.95
CA PHE A 435 -14.10 -19.91 -16.33
C PHE A 435 -13.47 -19.99 -17.71
N VAL A 436 -13.75 -19.01 -18.57
CA VAL A 436 -13.40 -19.07 -20.00
C VAL A 436 -13.10 -17.69 -20.56
N CYS A 437 -12.12 -17.61 -21.46
CA CYS A 437 -11.95 -16.42 -22.29
C CYS A 437 -12.86 -16.53 -23.52
N THR A 438 -13.75 -15.56 -23.68
CA THR A 438 -14.72 -15.52 -24.78
C THR A 438 -14.31 -14.58 -25.91
N PHE A 439 -13.10 -14.00 -25.85
CA PHE A 439 -12.53 -13.31 -27.01
C PHE A 439 -12.52 -14.27 -28.23
N PRO A 440 -12.85 -13.81 -29.44
CA PRO A 440 -13.10 -14.68 -30.58
C PRO A 440 -11.99 -15.71 -30.81
N GLY A 441 -12.36 -17.00 -30.80
CA GLY A 441 -11.47 -18.13 -31.03
C GLY A 441 -10.67 -18.62 -29.82
N HIS A 442 -10.70 -17.95 -28.65
CA HIS A 442 -9.87 -18.35 -27.50
C HIS A 442 -10.47 -19.48 -26.66
N TRP A 443 -11.81 -19.53 -26.55
CA TRP A 443 -12.52 -20.38 -25.59
C TRP A 443 -12.24 -21.89 -25.73
N VAL A 444 -11.81 -22.34 -26.91
CA VAL A 444 -11.46 -23.76 -27.20
C VAL A 444 -10.21 -24.24 -26.45
N ARG A 445 -9.33 -23.32 -26.03
CA ARG A 445 -8.09 -23.63 -25.29
C ARG A 445 -7.98 -22.88 -23.97
N MET A 446 -8.65 -21.73 -23.87
CA MET A 446 -8.50 -20.80 -22.77
C MET A 446 -9.69 -20.89 -21.81
N TYR A 447 -9.72 -21.99 -21.07
CA TYR A 447 -10.75 -22.29 -20.08
C TYR A 447 -10.18 -23.05 -18.87
N GLY A 448 -10.98 -23.12 -17.82
CA GLY A 448 -10.72 -23.94 -16.65
C GLY A 448 -11.95 -24.10 -15.77
N VAL A 449 -11.74 -24.65 -14.57
CA VAL A 449 -12.82 -24.90 -13.60
C VAL A 449 -12.59 -24.17 -12.27
N MET A 450 -13.58 -23.41 -11.84
CA MET A 450 -13.76 -22.99 -10.45
C MET A 450 -14.54 -24.08 -9.72
N LEU A 451 -13.84 -24.87 -8.91
CA LEU A 451 -14.46 -25.89 -8.06
C LEU A 451 -15.03 -25.22 -6.80
N VAL A 452 -16.35 -25.22 -6.66
CA VAL A 452 -17.05 -24.72 -5.48
C VAL A 452 -17.28 -25.88 -4.53
N VAL A 453 -16.75 -25.80 -3.31
CA VAL A 453 -16.88 -26.85 -2.27
C VAL A 453 -17.69 -26.36 -1.07
N PRO A 454 -18.34 -27.26 -0.31
CA PRO A 454 -19.06 -26.86 0.92
C PRO A 454 -18.14 -26.29 2.00
N SER A 455 -16.91 -26.79 2.08
CA SER A 455 -15.90 -26.35 3.04
C SER A 455 -14.51 -26.48 2.42
N LEU A 456 -13.79 -25.37 2.35
CA LEU A 456 -12.42 -25.37 1.82
C LEU A 456 -11.48 -26.18 2.73
N ALA A 457 -11.63 -26.06 4.05
CA ALA A 457 -10.81 -26.82 5.01
C ALA A 457 -11.02 -28.34 4.88
N ALA A 458 -12.25 -28.79 4.65
CA ALA A 458 -12.52 -30.22 4.42
C ALA A 458 -11.93 -30.71 3.10
N TRP A 459 -12.00 -29.90 2.05
CA TRP A 459 -11.38 -30.21 0.76
C TRP A 459 -9.85 -30.25 0.87
N GLU A 460 -9.21 -29.32 1.59
CA GLU A 460 -7.76 -29.34 1.80
C GLU A 460 -7.27 -30.60 2.53
N ALA A 461 -8.10 -31.16 3.42
CA ALA A 461 -7.81 -32.42 4.10
C ALA A 461 -8.00 -33.66 3.20
N ALA A 462 -8.83 -33.58 2.17
CA ALA A 462 -9.09 -34.65 1.21
C ALA A 462 -9.33 -34.09 -0.22
N PRO A 463 -8.26 -33.66 -0.92
CA PRO A 463 -8.41 -32.93 -2.17
C PRO A 463 -9.00 -33.80 -3.28
N THR A 464 -9.96 -33.21 -4.01
CA THR A 464 -10.50 -33.74 -5.26
C THR A 464 -10.03 -32.90 -6.44
N VAL A 465 -9.94 -33.53 -7.61
CA VAL A 465 -9.56 -32.89 -8.88
C VAL A 465 -10.82 -32.75 -9.75
N PRO A 466 -11.12 -31.56 -10.29
CA PRO A 466 -12.27 -31.37 -11.15
C PRO A 466 -12.12 -32.06 -12.51
N ILE A 467 -13.24 -32.28 -13.20
CA ILE A 467 -13.26 -32.85 -14.54
C ILE A 467 -13.04 -31.76 -15.59
N ASP A 468 -12.17 -32.03 -16.55
CA ASP A 468 -11.99 -31.16 -17.71
C ASP A 468 -13.26 -31.20 -18.58
N PRO A 469 -13.95 -30.06 -18.79
CA PRO A 469 -15.22 -30.01 -19.50
C PRO A 469 -15.12 -30.45 -20.97
N MET A 470 -13.94 -30.42 -21.59
CA MET A 470 -13.74 -30.85 -22.97
C MET A 470 -13.39 -32.34 -23.07
N THR A 471 -12.47 -32.83 -22.24
CA THR A 471 -11.99 -34.22 -22.32
C THR A 471 -12.84 -35.21 -21.52
N LYS A 472 -13.65 -34.70 -20.58
CA LYS A 472 -14.42 -35.49 -19.61
C LYS A 472 -13.56 -36.39 -18.71
N GLN A 473 -12.28 -36.04 -18.56
CA GLN A 473 -11.32 -36.69 -17.65
C GLN A 473 -10.88 -35.70 -16.57
N PRO A 474 -10.44 -36.17 -15.37
CA PRO A 474 -9.84 -35.28 -14.38
C PRO A 474 -8.66 -34.49 -14.97
N PHE A 475 -8.49 -33.22 -14.55
CA PHE A 475 -7.33 -32.44 -14.96
C PHE A 475 -6.01 -33.12 -14.53
N ALA A 476 -5.03 -33.17 -15.42
CA ALA A 476 -3.71 -33.73 -15.11
C ALA A 476 -2.92 -32.86 -14.12
N SER A 477 -3.12 -31.55 -14.15
CA SER A 477 -2.43 -30.56 -13.34
C SER A 477 -3.33 -29.38 -13.01
N GLN A 478 -3.03 -28.67 -11.91
CA GLN A 478 -3.70 -27.43 -11.55
C GLN A 478 -3.24 -26.25 -12.40
N ARG A 479 -1.97 -26.28 -12.84
CA ARG A 479 -1.36 -25.24 -13.66
C ARG A 479 -1.11 -25.73 -15.07
N THR A 480 -1.22 -24.82 -16.02
CA THR A 480 -0.78 -25.06 -17.39
C THR A 480 0.74 -25.09 -17.40
N GLU A 481 1.28 -26.23 -17.83
CA GLU A 481 2.72 -26.51 -17.98
C GLU A 481 3.35 -25.67 -19.08
#